data_AF-A0A849MEY1-F1
#
_entry.id   AF-A0A849MEY1-F1
#
_cell.length_a   1.000
_cell.length_b   1.000
_cell.length_c   1.000
_cell.angle_alpha   90.00
_cell.angle_beta   90.00
_cell.angle_gamma   90.00
#
_symmetry.space_group_name_H-M   'P 1'
#
loop_
_entity.id
_entity.type
_entity.pdbx_description
1 polymer ?
#
loop_
_entity_poly.entity_id
_entity_poly.type
_entity_poly.pdbx_seq_one_letter_code
_entity_poly.pdbx_strand_id
1 'polypeptide(L)'
;MFEIDTNLYDVETIHRCFYWYQKEFSVEIDLNKNNTASIKMDLLNSGSIENSQKDKICKNIKRDLIDYKLRSIISKETKNIKELIIAKAFSNHD
;
A
#
# COMPACT_ATOMS: atom_id res chain seq x y z
N MET A 1 -15.81 1.30 5.47
CA MET A 1 -14.80 2.30 5.88
C MET A 1 -13.73 1.59 6.67
N PHE A 2 -12.46 1.82 6.33
CA PHE A 2 -11.31 1.28 7.04
C PHE A 2 -10.56 2.45 7.69
N GLU A 3 -9.97 2.20 8.85
CA GLU A 3 -9.09 3.15 9.53
C GLU A 3 -7.73 2.48 9.72
N ILE A 4 -6.67 3.16 9.30
CA ILE A 4 -5.31 2.66 9.33
C ILE A 4 -4.42 3.65 10.07
N ASP A 5 -3.64 3.16 11.02
CA ASP A 5 -2.64 3.96 11.73
C ASP A 5 -1.44 4.27 10.81
N THR A 6 -1.20 5.55 10.58
CA THR A 6 -0.11 6.03 9.70
C THR A 6 1.27 5.93 10.36
N ASN A 7 1.34 5.67 11.67
CA ASN A 7 2.60 5.31 12.34
C ASN A 7 3.02 3.88 12.00
N LEU A 8 2.05 3.01 11.68
CA LEU A 8 2.32 1.63 11.29
C LEU A 8 2.57 1.49 9.80
N TYR A 9 1.78 2.19 8.97
CA TYR A 9 1.91 2.13 7.52
C TYR A 9 2.10 3.54 7.00
N ASP A 10 3.24 3.80 6.36
CA ASP A 10 3.47 5.09 5.73
C ASP A 10 2.46 5.33 4.58
N VAL A 11 2.29 6.60 4.23
CA VAL A 11 1.32 7.05 3.23
C VAL A 11 1.56 6.36 1.88
N GLU A 12 2.81 6.15 1.47
CA GLU A 12 3.13 5.49 0.21
C GLU A 12 2.67 4.02 0.21
N THR A 13 2.93 3.31 1.30
CA THR A 13 2.47 1.93 1.51
C THR A 13 0.94 1.84 1.44
N ILE A 14 0.23 2.77 2.07
CA ILE A 14 -1.25 2.83 2.03
C ILE A 14 -1.74 3.06 0.60
N HIS A 15 -1.22 4.07 -0.09
CA HIS A 15 -1.61 4.34 -1.49
C HIS A 15 -1.34 3.15 -2.41
N ARG A 16 -0.16 2.53 -2.31
CA ARG A 16 0.18 1.35 -3.11
C ARG A 16 -0.75 0.18 -2.84
N CYS A 17 -1.10 -0.05 -1.58
CA CYS A 17 -2.02 -1.12 -1.21
C CYS A 17 -3.39 -0.90 -1.87
N PHE A 18 -4.01 0.26 -1.66
CA PHE A 18 -5.36 0.51 -2.16
C PHE A 18 -5.46 0.77 -3.67
N TYR A 19 -4.35 1.16 -4.32
CA TYR A 19 -4.28 1.23 -5.78
C TYR A 19 -4.71 -0.09 -6.44
N TRP A 20 -4.32 -1.23 -5.88
CA TRP A 20 -4.70 -2.54 -6.44
C TRP A 20 -6.19 -2.87 -6.33
N TYR A 21 -6.89 -2.24 -5.38
CA TYR A 21 -8.32 -2.42 -5.18
C TYR A 21 -9.16 -1.53 -6.11
N GLN A 22 -8.54 -0.56 -6.79
CA GLN A 22 -9.25 0.35 -7.71
C GLN A 22 -9.89 -0.34 -8.91
N LYS A 23 -9.51 -1.59 -9.22
CA LYS A 23 -10.12 -2.37 -10.28
C LYS A 23 -11.59 -2.71 -9.99
N GLU A 24 -11.93 -2.89 -8.72
CA GLU A 24 -13.26 -3.36 -8.28
C GLU A 24 -13.98 -2.30 -7.44
N PHE A 25 -13.23 -1.36 -6.86
CA PHE A 25 -13.74 -0.36 -5.93
C PHE A 25 -13.34 1.05 -6.35
N SER A 26 -14.23 2.02 -6.19
CA SER A 26 -13.84 3.42 -6.02
C SER A 26 -13.21 3.55 -4.64
N VAL A 27 -12.00 4.12 -4.56
CA VAL A 27 -11.25 4.28 -3.31
C VAL A 27 -11.00 5.75 -3.06
N GLU A 28 -11.43 6.24 -1.90
CA GLU A 28 -11.06 7.55 -1.36
C GLU A 28 -10.19 7.36 -0.11
N ILE A 29 -9.06 8.05 -0.07
CA ILE A 29 -8.12 8.03 1.07
C ILE A 29 -8.05 9.45 1.62
N ASP A 30 -8.46 9.60 2.88
CA ASP A 30 -8.35 10.84 3.63
C ASP A 30 -7.28 10.67 4.72
N LEU A 31 -6.29 11.56 4.74
CA LEU A 31 -5.20 11.53 5.70
C LEU A 31 -5.56 12.48 6.84
N ASN A 32 -6.04 11.94 7.95
CA ASN A 32 -6.36 12.74 9.12
C ASN A 32 -5.08 13.19 9.84
N LYS A 33 -5.15 14.35 10.49
CA LYS A 33 -4.06 14.87 11.33
C LYS A 33 -3.75 14.00 12.57
N ASN A 34 -4.62 13.05 12.92
CA ASN A 34 -4.51 12.23 14.13
C ASN A 34 -3.73 10.92 13.91
N ASN A 35 -2.77 10.90 12.98
CA ASN A 35 -2.03 9.70 12.59
C ASN A 35 -2.92 8.54 12.12
N THR A 36 -4.05 8.85 11.51
CA THR A 36 -4.97 7.85 10.97
C THR A 36 -5.36 8.20 9.54
N ALA A 37 -5.28 7.23 8.65
CA ALA A 37 -5.84 7.31 7.31
C ALA A 37 -7.24 6.68 7.33
N SER A 38 -8.23 7.41 6.84
CA SER A 38 -9.58 6.91 6.63
C SER A 38 -9.75 6.52 5.17
N ILE A 39 -10.17 5.28 4.93
CA ILE A 39 -10.35 4.74 3.59
C ILE A 39 -11.81 4.38 3.37
N LYS A 40 -12.42 5.02 2.39
CA LYS A 40 -13.74 4.67 1.87
C LYS A 40 -13.56 3.87 0.60
N MET A 41 -14.35 2.80 0.49
CA MET A 41 -14.34 1.90 -0.65
C MET A 41 -15.79 1.61 -1.03
N ASP A 42 -16.14 1.95 -2.27
CA ASP A 42 -17.45 1.72 -2.84
C ASP A 42 -17.31 0.85 -4.07
N LEU A 43 -18.23 -0.10 -4.30
CA LEU A 43 -18.19 -0.93 -5.51
C LEU A 43 -18.38 -0.07 -6.75
N LEU A 44 -17.58 -0.33 -7.79
CA LEU A 44 -17.78 0.33 -9.09
C LEU A 44 -19.05 -0.16 -9.81
N ASN A 45 -19.44 -1.41 -9.56
CA ASN A 45 -20.64 -2.00 -10.14
C ASN A 45 -21.82 -1.89 -9.16
N SER A 46 -23.05 -1.82 -9.70
CA SER A 46 -24.32 -1.69 -8.96
C SER A 46 -24.72 -2.93 -8.13
N GLY A 47 -23.76 -3.76 -7.73
CA GLY A 47 -23.96 -4.91 -6.86
C GLY A 47 -23.84 -4.58 -5.38
N SER A 48 -24.18 -5.54 -4.53
CA SER A 48 -23.97 -5.49 -3.08
C SER A 48 -22.92 -6.52 -2.66
N ILE A 49 -21.99 -6.15 -1.78
CA ILE A 49 -21.02 -7.09 -1.20
C ILE A 49 -21.68 -7.90 -0.09
N GLU A 50 -21.67 -9.22 -0.20
CA GLU A 50 -22.09 -10.10 0.89
C GLU A 50 -21.13 -10.00 2.09
N ASN A 51 -21.62 -10.26 3.31
CA ASN A 51 -20.77 -10.18 4.51
C ASN A 51 -19.56 -11.13 4.46
N SER A 52 -19.72 -12.33 3.88
CA SER A 52 -18.63 -13.29 3.66
C SER A 52 -17.51 -12.73 2.78
N GLN A 53 -17.87 -11.93 1.77
CA GLN A 53 -16.94 -11.28 0.87
C GLN A 53 -16.26 -10.09 1.54
N LYS A 54 -16.98 -9.32 2.37
CA LYS A 54 -16.38 -8.22 3.16
C LYS A 54 -15.27 -8.72 4.07
N ASP A 55 -15.47 -9.83 4.76
CA ASP A 55 -14.45 -10.43 5.62
C ASP A 55 -13.22 -10.88 4.82
N LYS A 56 -13.44 -11.44 3.63
CA LYS A 56 -12.36 -11.83 2.73
C LYS A 56 -11.57 -10.62 2.24
N ILE A 57 -12.25 -9.55 1.83
CA ILE A 57 -11.61 -8.29 1.41
C ILE A 57 -10.80 -7.70 2.56
N CYS A 58 -11.35 -7.65 3.78
CA CYS A 58 -10.65 -7.17 4.96
C CYS A 58 -9.38 -7.97 5.26
N LYS A 59 -9.44 -9.31 5.17
CA LYS A 59 -8.25 -10.18 5.34
C LYS A 59 -7.20 -9.93 4.26
N ASN A 60 -7.63 -9.75 3.01
CA ASN A 60 -6.71 -9.46 1.91
C ASN A 60 -6.02 -8.11 2.12
N ILE A 61 -6.76 -7.04 2.45
CA ILE A 61 -6.20 -5.70 2.71
C ILE A 61 -5.13 -5.77 3.80
N LYS A 62 -5.42 -6.46 4.92
CA LYS A 62 -4.44 -6.62 6.02
C LYS A 62 -3.16 -7.32 5.56
N ARG A 63 -3.29 -8.40 4.78
CA ARG A 63 -2.14 -9.13 4.24
C ARG A 63 -1.33 -8.27 3.28
N ASP A 64 -2.02 -7.57 2.39
CA ASP A 64 -1.38 -6.76 1.35
C ASP A 64 -0.66 -5.54 1.95
N LEU A 65 -1.23 -4.90 2.98
CA LEU A 65 -0.55 -3.84 3.74
C LEU A 65 0.79 -4.31 4.34
N ILE A 66 0.79 -5.51 4.93
CA ILE A 66 2.02 -6.11 5.49
C ILE A 66 3.05 -6.37 4.39
N ASP A 67 2.62 -6.93 3.25
CA ASP A 67 3.50 -7.19 2.11
C ASP A 67 4.10 -5.89 1.53
N TYR A 68 3.28 -4.86 1.29
CA TYR A 68 3.77 -3.58 0.81
C TYR A 68 4.74 -2.92 1.79
N LYS A 69 4.45 -2.98 3.10
CA LYS A 69 5.35 -2.48 4.13
C LYS A 69 6.68 -3.23 4.12
N LEU A 70 6.65 -4.56 4.04
CA LEU A 70 7.86 -5.38 3.98
C LEU A 70 8.71 -5.04 2.75
N ARG A 71 8.08 -4.90 1.58
CA ARG A 71 8.77 -4.49 0.34
C ARG A 71 9.36 -3.09 0.44
N SER A 72 8.66 -2.15 1.09
CA SER A 72 9.16 -0.80 1.36
C SER A 72 10.41 -0.85 2.24
N ILE A 73 10.37 -1.61 3.34
CA ILE A 73 11.52 -1.83 4.24
C ILE A 73 12.70 -2.41 3.45
N ILE A 74 12.50 -3.51 2.72
CA ILE A 74 13.55 -4.15 1.93
C ILE A 74 14.14 -3.17 0.91
N SER A 75 13.30 -2.39 0.22
CA SER A 75 13.76 -1.40 -0.76
C SER A 75 14.62 -0.30 -0.13
N LYS A 76 14.25 0.15 1.08
CA LYS A 76 15.02 1.14 1.83
C LYS A 76 16.36 0.57 2.30
N GLU A 77 16.38 -0.61 2.89
CA GLU A 77 17.59 -1.26 3.40
C GLU A 77 18.58 -1.62 2.27
N THR A 78 18.06 -1.95 1.08
CA THR A 78 18.89 -2.33 -0.08
C THR A 78 19.29 -1.16 -0.98
N LYS A 79 18.80 0.06 -0.72
CA LYS A 79 19.04 1.25 -1.56
C LYS A 79 20.53 1.53 -1.76
N ASN A 80 21.29 1.63 -0.66
CA ASN A 80 22.71 1.99 -0.73
C ASN A 80 23.54 0.94 -1.48
N ILE A 81 23.23 -0.35 -1.28
CA ILE A 81 23.90 -1.43 -2.01
C ILE A 81 23.65 -1.30 -3.52
N LYS A 82 22.40 -1.04 -3.90
CA LYS A 82 22.02 -0.83 -5.31
C LYS A 82 22.76 0.38 -5.91
N GLU A 83 22.85 1.49 -5.19
CA GLU A 83 23.57 2.69 -5.63
C GLU A 83 25.07 2.42 -5.82
N LEU A 84 25.72 1.69 -4.91
CA LEU A 84 27.13 1.31 -5.04
C LEU A 84 27.38 0.39 -6.23
N ILE A 85 26.50 -0.59 -6.47
CA ILE A 85 26.59 -1.48 -7.64
C ILE A 85 26.47 -0.66 -8.93
N ILE A 86 25.51 0.26 -8.99
CA ILE A 86 25.32 1.16 -10.14
C ILE A 86 26.57 2.01 -10.35
N ALA A 87 27.06 2.69 -9.30
CA ALA A 87 28.26 3.52 -9.39
C ALA A 87 29.47 2.72 -9.88
N LYS A 88 29.65 1.48 -9.38
CA LYS A 88 30.73 0.60 -9.82
C LYS A 88 30.59 0.14 -11.27
N ALA A 89 29.37 -0.11 -11.73
CA ALA A 89 29.11 -0.50 -13.12
C ALA A 89 29.48 0.64 -14.10
N PHE A 90 29.24 1.89 -13.71
CA PHE A 90 29.55 3.05 -14.54
C PHE A 90 30.98 3.59 -14.36
N SER A 91 31.67 3.28 -13.25
CA SER A 91 33.05 3.77 -13.01
C SER A 91 34.11 3.26 -14.00
N ASN A 92 33.79 2.25 -14.80
CA ASN A 92 34.71 1.66 -15.80
C ASN A 92 34.39 2.14 -17.23
N HIS A 93 33.42 3.05 -17.39
CA HIS A 93 33.01 3.61 -18.68
C HIS A 93 33.39 5.11 -18.83
N ASP A 94 34.15 5.65 -17.88
CA ASP A 94 34.80 6.97 -17.91
C ASP A 94 36.33 6.84 -18.00
#